data_AF-A0A0F8X6Q2-F1
#
_entry.id   AF-A0A0F8X6Q2-F1
#
_cell.length_a   1.000
_cell.length_b   1.000
_cell.length_c   1.000
_cell.angle_alpha   90.00
_cell.angle_beta   90.00
_cell.angle_gamma   90.00
#
_symmetry.space_group_name_H-M   'P 1'
#
loop_
_entity.id
_entity.type
_entity.pdbx_description
1 polymer ?
#
loop_
_entity_poly.entity_id
_entity_poly.type
_entity_poly.pdbx_seq_one_letter_code
_entity_poly.pdbx_strand_id
1 'polypeptide(L)'
;VTPVAEFNSYADAFAAARVYALTSPSPRSTIPPGTSLPVYPASLGKQLTVRLFPLDITLRHNLTRGQFRSTITPLLEAGSPLATWVSAFMAHTFATLERLHPKQNGDSAELSLHDPVCVWYAITAEDGGWKPSATSPEDIRVETTGQWTRGLCVVDRRDRHPIEGDEESSSDHGLWLSARAGNRVWRMDQSPVETTFGGILMDRIFS
;
A
#
# COMPACT_ATOMS: atom_id res chain seq x y z
N VAL A 1 4.20 -7.57 11.16
CA VAL A 1 3.59 -6.22 11.24
C VAL A 1 3.95 -5.65 12.59
N THR A 2 4.49 -4.44 12.63
CA THR A 2 4.72 -3.72 13.90
C THR A 2 3.48 -2.87 14.19
N PRO A 3 3.34 -2.28 15.38
CA PRO A 3 2.21 -1.38 15.67
C PRO A 3 2.08 -0.19 14.72
N VAL A 4 3.12 0.13 13.95
CA VAL A 4 3.20 1.35 13.13
C VAL A 4 3.65 1.11 11.68
N ALA A 5 4.11 -0.08 11.33
CA ALA A 5 4.60 -0.40 9.99
C ALA A 5 3.81 -1.55 9.37
N GLU A 6 3.33 -1.31 8.15
CA GLU A 6 2.75 -2.32 7.27
C GLU A 6 3.84 -3.33 6.83
N PHE A 7 3.44 -4.58 6.55
CA PHE A 7 4.34 -5.70 6.31
C PHE A 7 5.33 -5.47 5.17
N ASN A 8 4.91 -4.99 4.01
CA ASN A 8 5.79 -4.80 2.85
C ASN A 8 6.88 -3.76 3.14
N SER A 9 6.51 -2.64 3.76
CA SER A 9 7.48 -1.60 4.17
C SER A 9 8.39 -2.09 5.30
N TYR A 10 7.86 -2.91 6.22
CA TYR A 10 8.66 -3.54 7.27
C TYR A 10 9.56 -4.66 6.74
N ALA A 11 9.19 -5.39 5.70
CA ALA A 11 10.02 -6.46 5.16
C ALA A 11 11.34 -5.88 4.62
N ASP A 12 11.25 -4.77 3.88
CA ASP A 12 12.43 -4.05 3.38
C ASP A 12 12.23 -2.52 3.39
N ALA A 13 12.53 -1.91 4.55
CA ALA A 13 12.41 -0.48 4.76
C ALA A 13 13.36 0.34 3.86
N PHE A 14 14.54 -0.21 3.53
CA PHE A 14 15.51 0.49 2.67
C PHE A 14 15.06 0.48 1.21
N ALA A 15 14.56 -0.65 0.72
CA ALA A 15 13.97 -0.71 -0.63
C ALA A 15 12.75 0.22 -0.74
N ALA A 16 11.85 0.20 0.24
CA ALA A 16 10.68 1.08 0.26
C ALA A 16 11.08 2.56 0.20
N ALA A 17 12.03 3.00 1.04
CA ALA A 17 12.54 4.36 1.03
C ALA A 17 13.14 4.77 -0.33
N ARG A 18 13.91 3.87 -0.97
CA ARG A 18 14.53 4.12 -2.27
C ARG A 18 13.50 4.22 -3.39
N VAL A 19 12.45 3.41 -3.35
CA VAL A 19 11.34 3.51 -4.33
C VAL A 19 10.65 4.88 -4.20
N TYR A 20 10.39 5.36 -2.98
CA TYR A 20 9.79 6.67 -2.79
C TYR A 20 10.72 7.80 -3.25
N ALA A 21 12.03 7.67 -3.00
CA ALA A 21 13.03 8.63 -3.49
C ALA A 21 13.03 8.83 -5.02
N LEU A 22 12.59 7.84 -5.82
CA LEU A 22 12.46 7.97 -7.28
C LEU A 22 11.45 9.02 -7.74
N THR A 23 10.54 9.40 -6.85
CA THR A 23 9.53 10.44 -7.14
C THR A 23 10.06 11.84 -6.82
N SER A 24 11.18 11.95 -6.10
CA SER A 24 11.80 13.22 -5.73
C SER A 24 12.51 13.88 -6.92
N PRO A 25 12.49 15.23 -7.04
CA PRO A 25 13.35 15.93 -7.98
C PRO A 25 14.82 15.85 -7.58
N SER A 26 15.10 15.57 -6.30
CA SER A 26 16.45 15.31 -5.76
C SER A 26 16.42 14.04 -4.91
N PRO A 27 16.50 12.84 -5.52
CA PRO A 27 16.38 11.55 -4.80
C PRO A 27 17.33 11.42 -3.61
N ARG A 28 18.53 12.00 -3.69
CA ARG A 28 19.51 12.01 -2.61
C ARG A 28 18.98 12.60 -1.31
N SER A 29 18.03 13.55 -1.38
CA SER A 29 17.46 14.22 -0.21
C SER A 29 16.60 13.32 0.68
N THR A 30 16.17 12.14 0.20
CA THR A 30 15.30 11.21 0.94
C THR A 30 15.87 9.80 1.04
N ILE A 31 17.10 9.57 0.57
CA ILE A 31 17.70 8.24 0.66
C ILE A 31 18.24 8.05 2.09
N PRO A 32 17.81 7.01 2.80
CA PRO A 32 18.32 6.73 4.13
C PRO A 32 19.80 6.34 4.06
N PRO A 33 20.60 6.68 5.07
CA PRO A 33 21.99 6.24 5.15
C PRO A 33 22.01 4.71 5.29
N GLY A 34 22.58 4.02 4.30
CA GLY A 34 22.67 2.56 4.27
C GLY A 34 23.67 2.08 3.24
N THR A 35 24.37 0.99 3.55
CA THR A 35 25.46 0.43 2.72
C THR A 35 25.05 -0.82 1.94
N SER A 36 23.83 -1.34 2.15
CA SER A 36 23.37 -2.60 1.59
C SER A 36 22.95 -2.52 0.12
N LEU A 37 22.73 -1.32 -0.42
CA LEU A 37 22.26 -1.10 -1.78
C LEU A 37 23.21 -0.15 -2.55
N PRO A 38 23.38 -0.33 -3.87
CA PRO A 38 24.24 0.54 -4.67
C PRO A 38 23.85 2.02 -4.59
N VAL A 39 24.86 2.87 -4.75
CA VAL A 39 24.68 4.32 -4.82
C VAL A 39 23.66 4.67 -5.90
N TYR A 40 22.76 5.58 -5.56
CA TYR A 40 21.71 6.03 -6.46
C TYR A 40 22.27 6.85 -7.63
N PRO A 41 21.63 6.82 -8.82
CA PRO A 41 21.92 7.78 -9.88
C PRO A 41 21.87 9.21 -9.36
N ALA A 42 22.81 10.05 -9.81
CA ALA A 42 22.84 11.48 -9.44
C ALA A 42 21.63 12.25 -9.97
N SER A 43 21.07 11.80 -11.09
CA SER A 43 19.86 12.32 -11.72
C SER A 43 19.04 11.16 -12.30
N LEU A 44 17.74 11.38 -12.45
CA LEU A 44 16.82 10.44 -13.10
C LEU A 44 16.39 11.03 -14.44
N GLY A 45 16.37 10.21 -15.50
CA GLY A 45 15.84 10.64 -16.80
C GLY A 45 14.35 10.99 -16.75
N LYS A 46 13.62 10.44 -15.77
CA LYS A 46 12.25 10.79 -15.43
C LYS A 46 11.96 10.39 -13.98
N GLN A 47 11.22 11.23 -13.26
CA GLN A 47 10.72 10.88 -11.93
C GLN A 47 9.61 9.83 -12.04
N LEU A 48 9.62 8.85 -11.12
CA LEU A 48 8.56 7.87 -11.04
C LEU A 48 7.27 8.53 -10.52
N THR A 49 6.11 8.07 -10.99
CA THR A 49 4.82 8.35 -10.33
C THR A 49 4.46 7.15 -9.47
N VAL A 50 4.52 7.30 -8.15
CA VAL A 50 4.12 6.25 -7.20
C VAL A 50 2.75 6.58 -6.64
N ARG A 51 1.81 5.64 -6.77
CA ARG A 51 0.50 5.66 -6.12
C ARG A 51 0.55 4.65 -4.98
N LEU A 52 0.42 5.14 -3.74
CA LEU A 52 0.49 4.32 -2.54
C LEU A 52 -0.92 3.99 -2.06
N PHE A 53 -1.20 2.71 -1.85
CA PHE A 53 -2.45 2.20 -1.27
C PHE A 53 -2.18 1.68 0.15
N PRO A 54 -2.20 2.56 1.18
CA PRO A 54 -1.89 2.16 2.54
C PRO A 54 -3.01 1.31 3.17
N LEU A 55 -2.80 0.88 4.43
CA LEU A 55 -3.83 0.17 5.20
C LEU A 55 -5.12 0.98 5.34
N ASP A 56 -5.03 2.31 5.43
CA ASP A 56 -6.18 3.23 5.53
C ASP A 56 -7.22 3.01 4.42
N ILE A 57 -6.78 2.71 3.20
CA ILE A 57 -7.65 2.42 2.06
C ILE A 57 -7.91 0.92 1.90
N THR A 58 -6.88 0.08 2.03
CA THR A 58 -7.01 -1.35 1.73
C THR A 58 -7.83 -2.13 2.77
N LEU A 59 -7.88 -1.69 4.04
CA LEU A 59 -8.74 -2.31 5.06
C LEU A 59 -10.24 -2.13 4.80
N ARG A 60 -10.61 -1.23 3.89
CA ARG A 60 -12.00 -1.00 3.48
C ARG A 60 -12.45 -1.91 2.35
N HIS A 61 -11.56 -2.76 1.83
CA HIS A 61 -11.81 -3.66 0.71
C HIS A 61 -11.76 -5.10 1.20
N ASN A 62 -12.91 -5.69 1.48
CA ASN A 62 -12.99 -6.99 2.13
C ASN A 62 -13.76 -8.01 1.29
N LEU A 63 -13.40 -9.28 1.47
CA LEU A 63 -14.14 -10.44 1.01
C LEU A 63 -14.56 -11.26 2.23
N THR A 64 -15.85 -11.47 2.41
CA THR A 64 -16.33 -12.33 3.49
C THR A 64 -16.20 -13.80 3.13
N ARG A 65 -16.04 -14.66 4.14
CA ARG A 65 -16.06 -16.11 3.96
C ARG A 65 -17.38 -16.57 3.33
N GLY A 66 -18.49 -15.96 3.72
CA GLY A 66 -19.82 -16.23 3.17
C GLY A 66 -19.89 -15.93 1.67
N GLN A 67 -19.41 -14.76 1.25
CA GLN A 67 -19.33 -14.38 -0.17
C GLN A 67 -18.46 -15.36 -0.96
N PHE A 68 -17.26 -15.66 -0.45
CA PHE A 68 -16.35 -16.61 -1.08
C PHE A 68 -17.01 -17.99 -1.24
N ARG A 69 -17.62 -18.51 -0.17
CA ARG A 69 -18.31 -19.81 -0.16
C ARG A 69 -19.46 -19.82 -1.17
N SER A 70 -20.31 -18.79 -1.20
CA SER A 70 -21.45 -18.74 -2.12
C SER A 70 -21.02 -18.76 -3.59
N THR A 71 -19.91 -18.11 -3.94
CA THR A 71 -19.40 -18.11 -5.32
C THR A 71 -18.70 -19.42 -5.68
N ILE A 72 -17.88 -19.96 -4.77
CA ILE A 72 -16.99 -21.09 -5.07
C ILE A 72 -17.71 -22.44 -5.05
N THR A 73 -18.69 -22.65 -4.16
CA THR A 73 -19.40 -23.94 -4.04
C THR A 73 -19.96 -24.47 -5.37
N PRO A 74 -20.77 -23.73 -6.14
CA PRO A 74 -21.31 -24.25 -7.41
C PRO A 74 -20.20 -24.54 -8.44
N LEU A 75 -19.09 -23.79 -8.41
CA LEU A 75 -17.96 -23.99 -9.32
C LEU A 75 -17.16 -25.25 -8.98
N LEU A 76 -17.04 -25.57 -7.69
CA LEU A 76 -16.45 -26.84 -7.25
C LEU A 76 -17.32 -28.03 -7.66
N GLU A 77 -18.64 -27.91 -7.52
CA GLU A 77 -19.60 -28.94 -7.97
C GLU A 77 -19.55 -29.15 -9.48
N ALA A 78 -19.31 -28.08 -10.24
CA ALA A 78 -19.06 -28.13 -11.69
C ALA A 78 -17.65 -28.63 -12.08
N GLY A 79 -16.78 -28.94 -11.11
CA GLY A 79 -15.44 -29.45 -11.35
C GLY A 79 -14.42 -28.41 -11.83
N SER A 80 -14.62 -27.13 -11.53
CA SER A 80 -13.71 -26.05 -11.94
C SER A 80 -12.31 -26.22 -11.32
N PRO A 81 -11.25 -26.37 -12.14
CA PRO A 81 -9.88 -26.47 -11.63
C PRO A 81 -9.41 -25.20 -10.92
N LEU A 82 -9.82 -24.04 -11.42
CA LEU A 82 -9.49 -22.75 -10.81
C LEU A 82 -10.15 -22.62 -9.43
N ALA A 83 -11.44 -22.96 -9.32
CA ALA A 83 -12.15 -22.93 -8.04
C ALA A 83 -11.51 -23.91 -7.04
N THR A 84 -11.11 -25.10 -7.50
CA THR A 84 -10.40 -26.10 -6.69
C THR A 84 -9.09 -25.55 -6.13
N TRP A 85 -8.26 -24.95 -6.99
CA TRP A 85 -6.98 -24.38 -6.58
C TRP A 85 -7.15 -23.18 -5.64
N VAL A 86 -8.06 -22.26 -5.97
CA VAL A 86 -8.33 -21.08 -5.13
C VAL A 86 -8.90 -21.47 -3.77
N SER A 87 -9.83 -22.44 -3.73
CA SER A 87 -10.40 -22.94 -2.49
C SER A 87 -9.34 -23.53 -1.55
N ALA A 88 -8.31 -24.17 -2.08
CA ALA A 88 -7.28 -24.82 -1.27
C ALA A 88 -6.52 -23.82 -0.39
N PHE A 89 -6.04 -22.70 -0.95
CA PHE A 89 -5.30 -21.71 -0.16
C PHE A 89 -6.24 -20.81 0.66
N MET A 90 -7.40 -20.45 0.12
CA MET A 90 -8.36 -19.59 0.83
C MET A 90 -8.94 -20.24 2.08
N ALA A 91 -9.15 -21.56 2.08
CA ALA A 91 -9.57 -22.29 3.27
C ALA A 91 -8.57 -22.12 4.43
N HIS A 92 -7.27 -22.20 4.14
CA HIS A 92 -6.22 -21.99 5.13
C HIS A 92 -6.15 -20.52 5.60
N THR A 93 -6.33 -19.57 4.67
CA THR A 93 -6.36 -18.14 4.98
C THR A 93 -7.48 -17.81 5.98
N PHE A 94 -8.73 -18.25 5.72
CA PHE A 94 -9.84 -18.01 6.63
C PHE A 94 -9.65 -18.72 7.98
N ALA A 95 -9.16 -19.96 8.00
CA ALA A 95 -8.87 -20.64 9.26
C ALA A 95 -7.80 -19.91 10.10
N THR A 96 -6.79 -19.34 9.44
CA THR A 96 -5.76 -18.53 10.11
C THR A 96 -6.34 -17.23 10.65
N LEU A 97 -7.19 -16.56 9.86
CA LEU A 97 -7.87 -15.34 10.27
C LEU A 97 -8.71 -15.54 11.54
N GLU A 98 -9.55 -16.59 11.56
CA GLU A 98 -10.41 -16.91 12.72
C GLU A 98 -9.56 -17.24 13.97
N ARG A 99 -8.43 -17.94 13.78
CA ARG A 99 -7.51 -18.27 14.88
C ARG A 99 -6.82 -17.03 15.47
N LEU A 100 -6.46 -16.06 14.65
CA LEU A 100 -5.72 -14.86 15.07
C LEU A 100 -6.65 -13.75 15.60
N HIS A 101 -7.90 -13.72 15.15
CA HIS A 101 -8.83 -12.64 15.45
C HIS A 101 -10.15 -13.22 15.97
N PRO A 102 -10.38 -13.25 17.30
CA PRO A 102 -11.59 -13.86 17.89
C PRO A 102 -12.92 -13.25 17.42
N LYS A 103 -12.89 -12.03 16.87
CA LYS A 103 -14.06 -11.34 16.31
C LYS A 103 -14.37 -11.75 14.85
N GLN A 104 -13.45 -12.44 14.19
CA GLN A 104 -13.63 -12.97 12.84
C GLN A 104 -14.09 -14.42 12.98
N ASN A 105 -15.36 -14.70 12.66
CA ASN A 105 -15.91 -16.04 12.73
C ASN A 105 -16.96 -16.30 11.65
N GLY A 106 -17.04 -17.55 11.21
CA GLY A 106 -18.09 -18.04 10.33
C GLY A 106 -18.14 -17.29 9.01
N ASP A 107 -19.34 -17.18 8.43
CA ASP A 107 -19.56 -16.52 7.14
C ASP A 107 -19.27 -15.00 7.19
N SER A 108 -19.27 -14.39 8.37
CA SER A 108 -18.93 -12.97 8.56
C SER A 108 -17.44 -12.70 8.68
N ALA A 109 -16.57 -13.73 8.68
CA ALA A 109 -15.13 -13.52 8.72
C ALA A 109 -14.67 -12.77 7.46
N GLU A 110 -14.01 -11.63 7.64
CA GLU A 110 -13.61 -10.71 6.57
C GLU A 110 -12.11 -10.76 6.31
N LEU A 111 -11.75 -11.12 5.08
CA LEU A 111 -10.38 -11.02 4.59
C LEU A 111 -10.19 -9.67 3.89
N SER A 112 -9.26 -8.85 4.39
CA SER A 112 -8.84 -7.63 3.69
C SER A 112 -8.00 -7.96 2.46
N LEU A 113 -8.41 -7.41 1.32
CA LEU A 113 -7.84 -7.69 0.00
C LEU A 113 -6.80 -6.63 -0.38
N HIS A 114 -5.65 -6.61 0.30
CA HIS A 114 -4.62 -5.58 0.09
C HIS A 114 -4.09 -5.53 -1.34
N ASP A 115 -3.47 -6.62 -1.81
CA ASP A 115 -2.82 -6.64 -3.13
C ASP A 115 -3.79 -6.54 -4.31
N PRO A 116 -5.00 -7.17 -4.27
CA PRO A 116 -5.98 -7.02 -5.34
C PRO A 116 -6.41 -5.58 -5.60
N VAL A 117 -6.37 -4.68 -4.60
CA VAL A 117 -6.71 -3.25 -4.78
C VAL A 117 -5.75 -2.57 -5.76
N CYS A 118 -4.45 -2.89 -5.70
CA CYS A 118 -3.46 -2.34 -6.63
C CYS A 118 -3.72 -2.79 -8.08
N VAL A 119 -4.10 -4.06 -8.26
CA VAL A 119 -4.47 -4.60 -9.58
C VAL A 119 -5.76 -3.95 -10.07
N TRP A 120 -6.75 -3.79 -9.19
CA TRP A 120 -8.01 -3.12 -9.49
C TRP A 120 -7.79 -1.68 -9.96
N TYR A 121 -6.95 -0.92 -9.27
CA TYR A 121 -6.55 0.42 -9.71
C TYR A 121 -5.89 0.38 -11.09
N ALA A 122 -4.96 -0.54 -11.34
CA ALA A 122 -4.28 -0.62 -12.63
C ALA A 122 -5.24 -0.83 -13.82
N ILE A 123 -6.34 -1.56 -13.61
CA ILE A 123 -7.36 -1.80 -14.65
C ILE A 123 -8.50 -0.77 -14.67
N THR A 124 -8.65 0.06 -13.63
CA THR A 124 -9.71 1.06 -13.50
C THR A 124 -9.19 2.46 -13.17
N ALA A 125 -7.95 2.78 -13.54
CA ALA A 125 -7.28 4.01 -13.14
C ALA A 125 -8.02 5.30 -13.57
N GLU A 126 -8.88 5.20 -14.59
CA GLU A 126 -9.70 6.30 -15.11
C GLU A 126 -11.02 6.49 -14.35
N ASP A 127 -11.37 5.59 -13.43
CA ASP A 127 -12.58 5.71 -12.60
C ASP A 127 -12.43 6.89 -11.62
N GLY A 128 -13.38 7.83 -11.68
CA GLY A 128 -13.39 9.04 -10.85
C GLY A 128 -13.61 8.80 -9.35
N GLY A 129 -13.91 7.57 -8.95
CA GLY A 129 -13.95 7.13 -7.55
C GLY A 129 -12.57 7.05 -6.91
N TRP A 130 -11.50 6.87 -7.70
CA TRP A 130 -10.14 6.93 -7.19
C TRP A 130 -9.74 8.36 -6.86
N LYS A 131 -9.52 8.66 -5.59
CA LYS A 131 -9.05 9.99 -5.18
C LYS A 131 -7.81 9.90 -4.31
N PRO A 132 -6.76 10.68 -4.61
CA PRO A 132 -5.65 10.84 -3.70
C PRO A 132 -6.09 11.65 -2.48
N SER A 133 -5.32 11.57 -1.40
CA SER A 133 -5.48 12.43 -0.23
C SER A 133 -5.40 13.92 -0.62
N ALA A 134 -6.03 14.79 0.17
CA ALA A 134 -5.99 16.24 -0.06
C ALA A 134 -4.57 16.84 0.00
N THR A 135 -3.63 16.16 0.66
CA THR A 135 -2.23 16.55 0.82
C THR A 135 -1.32 15.94 -0.25
N SER A 136 -1.83 15.11 -1.17
CA SER A 136 -1.03 14.51 -2.23
C SER A 136 -0.68 15.50 -3.36
N PRO A 137 0.50 15.36 -3.99
CA PRO A 137 1.57 14.41 -3.64
C PRO A 137 2.28 14.78 -2.33
N GLU A 138 2.56 13.77 -1.49
CA GLU A 138 3.13 13.91 -0.15
C GLU A 138 4.63 13.55 -0.12
N ASP A 139 5.38 14.18 0.78
CA ASP A 139 6.70 13.71 1.22
C ASP A 139 6.50 12.63 2.30
N ILE A 140 6.61 11.36 1.91
CA ILE A 140 6.45 10.19 2.78
C ILE A 140 7.80 9.52 2.97
N ARG A 141 8.37 9.60 4.17
CA ARG A 141 9.69 9.00 4.45
C ARG A 141 9.51 7.65 5.14
N VAL A 142 10.44 6.73 4.95
CA VAL A 142 10.39 5.42 5.61
C VAL A 142 11.47 5.37 6.68
N GLU A 143 11.07 5.10 7.93
CA GLU A 143 12.01 4.87 9.03
C GLU A 143 12.75 3.54 8.80
N THR A 144 14.08 3.58 8.71
CA THR A 144 14.89 2.41 8.34
C THR A 144 15.64 1.76 9.50
N THR A 145 15.78 2.44 10.65
CA THR A 145 16.69 2.04 11.73
C THR A 145 16.04 1.89 13.10
N GLY A 146 14.91 2.56 13.35
CA GLY A 146 14.28 2.59 14.68
C GLY A 146 13.86 1.22 15.19
N GLN A 147 14.20 0.89 16.45
CA GLN A 147 13.89 -0.39 17.08
C GLN A 147 12.39 -0.74 17.03
N TRP A 148 11.52 0.25 17.23
CA TRP A 148 10.06 0.07 17.31
C TRP A 148 9.32 0.60 16.08
N THR A 149 10.00 1.41 15.27
CA THR A 149 9.39 2.22 14.20
C THR A 149 9.91 1.86 12.82
N ARG A 150 10.85 0.91 12.69
CA ARG A 150 11.33 0.47 11.38
C ARG A 150 10.16 0.10 10.46
N GLY A 151 10.19 0.60 9.22
CA GLY A 151 9.15 0.43 8.21
C GLY A 151 7.99 1.43 8.30
N LEU A 152 7.95 2.30 9.32
CA LEU A 152 6.94 3.34 9.43
C LEU A 152 7.06 4.34 8.29
N CYS A 153 5.94 4.60 7.60
CA CYS A 153 5.78 5.73 6.69
C CYS A 153 5.52 7.02 7.49
N VAL A 154 6.54 7.84 7.63
CA VAL A 154 6.55 9.11 8.34
C VAL A 154 6.08 10.22 7.41
N VAL A 155 5.09 10.99 7.86
CA VAL A 155 4.58 12.19 7.17
C VAL A 155 4.54 13.34 8.17
N ASP A 156 4.94 14.53 7.74
CA ASP A 156 4.76 15.73 8.54
C ASP A 156 3.30 16.20 8.47
N ARG A 157 2.57 16.07 9.58
CA ARG A 157 1.17 16.49 9.71
C ARG A 157 0.99 17.82 10.42
N ARG A 158 2.08 18.55 10.70
CA ARG A 158 2.02 19.86 11.36
C ARG A 158 1.49 20.90 10.37
N ASP A 159 0.75 21.87 10.91
CA ASP A 159 0.27 23.02 10.13
C ASP A 159 1.42 23.99 9.87
N ARG A 160 2.13 23.77 8.75
CA ARG A 160 3.32 24.53 8.34
C ARG A 160 3.24 24.85 6.85
N HIS A 161 3.74 26.03 6.50
CA HIS A 161 3.88 26.41 5.10
C HIS A 161 4.97 25.60 4.40
N PRO A 162 4.79 25.29 3.09
CA PRO A 162 5.85 24.74 2.26
C PRO A 162 7.11 25.63 2.26
N ILE A 163 8.27 25.00 2.06
CA ILE A 163 9.55 25.71 2.01
C ILE A 163 9.96 25.88 0.54
N GLU A 164 10.11 27.14 0.10
CA GLU A 164 10.48 27.50 -1.28
C GLU A 164 11.98 27.81 -1.47
N GLY A 165 12.80 27.69 -0.43
CA GLY A 165 14.21 28.10 -0.42
C GLY A 165 15.20 27.08 -1.00
N ASP A 166 16.35 27.61 -1.43
CA ASP A 166 17.54 26.88 -1.87
C ASP A 166 18.43 26.53 -0.66
N GLU A 167 18.14 25.45 0.05
CA GLU A 167 19.08 24.91 1.03
C GLU A 167 19.49 23.48 0.68
N GLU A 168 20.76 23.35 0.26
CA GLU A 168 21.51 22.09 0.31
C GLU A 168 21.81 21.79 1.78
N SER A 169 20.96 20.96 2.41
CA SER A 169 21.33 20.28 3.65
C SER A 169 21.73 18.85 3.33
N SER A 170 22.87 18.41 3.85
CA SER A 170 23.30 17.00 3.81
C SER A 170 22.50 16.11 4.78
N SER A 171 21.58 16.70 5.53
CA SER A 171 20.65 16.05 6.45
C SER A 171 19.21 16.43 6.11
N ASP A 172 18.26 15.71 6.68
CA ASP A 172 16.84 16.03 6.54
C ASP A 172 16.35 17.23 7.36
N HIS A 173 17.20 17.79 8.21
CA HIS A 173 16.84 18.91 9.07
C HIS A 173 16.48 20.13 8.22
N GLY A 174 15.26 20.64 8.42
CA GLY A 174 14.75 21.79 7.68
C GLY A 174 14.25 21.49 6.26
N LEU A 175 14.34 20.24 5.77
CA LEU A 175 13.98 19.89 4.39
C LEU A 175 12.58 19.28 4.22
N TRP A 176 11.84 19.07 5.30
CA TRP A 176 10.45 18.64 5.24
C TRP A 176 9.57 19.72 4.59
N LEU A 177 8.63 19.32 3.73
CA LEU A 177 7.77 20.23 2.96
C LEU A 177 8.51 21.13 1.94
N SER A 178 9.77 20.82 1.63
CA SER A 178 10.50 21.52 0.57
C SER A 178 9.94 21.22 -0.82
N ALA A 179 9.86 22.25 -1.67
CA ALA A 179 9.52 22.06 -3.08
C ALA A 179 10.61 21.33 -3.89
N ARG A 180 11.86 21.29 -3.41
CA ARG A 180 13.02 20.71 -4.10
C ARG A 180 13.60 19.46 -3.42
N ALA A 181 13.37 19.30 -2.12
CA ALA A 181 13.69 18.08 -1.40
C ALA A 181 12.41 17.28 -1.10
N GLY A 182 12.57 16.07 -0.56
CA GLY A 182 11.43 15.21 -0.27
C GLY A 182 10.94 14.46 -1.50
N ASN A 183 10.14 13.42 -1.28
CA ASN A 183 9.50 12.66 -2.35
C ASN A 183 8.10 13.20 -2.68
N ARG A 184 7.49 12.66 -3.74
CA ARG A 184 6.19 13.06 -4.31
C ARG A 184 5.32 11.82 -4.49
N VAL A 185 4.97 11.18 -3.38
CA VAL A 185 4.13 9.97 -3.38
C VAL A 185 2.67 10.39 -3.38
N TRP A 186 1.89 9.83 -4.30
CA TRP A 186 0.45 10.03 -4.34
C TRP A 186 -0.23 9.00 -3.44
N ARG A 187 -0.57 9.38 -2.22
CA ARG A 187 -1.28 8.49 -1.29
C ARG A 187 -2.76 8.46 -1.65
N MET A 188 -3.27 7.28 -1.98
CA MET A 188 -4.66 7.09 -2.33
C MET A 188 -5.52 7.01 -1.08
N ASP A 189 -6.68 7.67 -1.12
CA ASP A 189 -7.55 7.87 0.04
C ASP A 189 -9.01 7.46 -0.24
N GLN A 190 -9.44 7.45 -1.50
CA GLN A 190 -10.74 6.92 -1.91
C GLN A 190 -10.56 5.96 -3.08
N SER A 191 -11.45 4.96 -3.14
CA SER A 191 -11.59 4.05 -4.26
C SER A 191 -13.05 3.93 -4.70
N PRO A 192 -13.29 3.50 -5.96
CA PRO A 192 -14.56 2.91 -6.30
C PRO A 192 -14.76 1.63 -5.49
N VAL A 193 -16.01 1.33 -5.17
CA VAL A 193 -16.49 0.01 -4.72
C VAL A 193 -15.94 -0.53 -3.40
N GLU A 194 -15.48 0.31 -2.46
CA GLU A 194 -14.94 -0.11 -1.14
C GLU A 194 -15.75 -1.26 -0.49
N THR A 195 -17.06 -1.08 -0.32
CA THR A 195 -17.92 -2.05 0.37
C THR A 195 -18.37 -3.26 -0.47
N THR A 196 -18.18 -3.21 -1.79
CA THR A 196 -18.65 -4.26 -2.73
C THR A 196 -17.50 -4.96 -3.46
N PHE A 197 -16.27 -4.57 -3.17
CA PHE A 197 -15.09 -5.02 -3.88
C PHE A 197 -14.90 -6.54 -3.88
N GLY A 198 -15.13 -7.21 -2.74
CA GLY A 198 -15.03 -8.66 -2.64
C GLY A 198 -15.93 -9.39 -3.64
N GLY A 199 -17.19 -8.96 -3.78
CA GLY A 199 -18.13 -9.52 -4.76
C GLY A 199 -17.66 -9.27 -6.20
N ILE A 200 -17.28 -8.03 -6.52
CA ILE A 200 -16.79 -7.67 -7.86
C ILE A 200 -15.56 -8.48 -8.25
N LEU A 201 -14.63 -8.68 -7.30
CA LEU A 201 -13.44 -9.49 -7.53
C LEU A 201 -13.80 -10.94 -7.85
N MET A 202 -14.70 -11.53 -7.05
CA MET A 202 -15.16 -12.91 -7.26
C MET A 202 -15.87 -13.05 -8.61
N ASP A 203 -16.75 -12.12 -8.96
CA ASP A 203 -17.45 -12.10 -10.24
C ASP A 203 -16.46 -12.02 -11.42
N ARG A 204 -15.45 -11.14 -11.34
CA ARG A 204 -14.45 -11.00 -12.41
C ARG A 204 -13.51 -12.19 -12.58
N ILE A 205 -13.25 -12.95 -11.52
CA ILE A 205 -12.37 -14.12 -11.60
C ILE A 205 -13.12 -15.34 -12.16
N PHE A 206 -14.43 -15.46 -11.89
CA PHE A 206 -15.16 -16.71 -12.11
C PHE A 206 -16.37 -16.63 -13.05
N SER A 207 -16.74 -15.44 -13.55
CA SER A 207 -17.76 -15.25 -14.60
C SER A 207 -17.11 -15.11 -15.98
#